data_AF-X6CYQ9-F1
#
_entry.id   AF-X6CYQ9-F1
#
_cell.length_a   1.000
_cell.length_b   1.000
_cell.length_c   1.000
_cell.angle_alpha   90.00
_cell.angle_beta   90.00
_cell.angle_gamma   90.00
#
_symmetry.space_group_name_H-M   'P 1'
#
loop_
_entity.id
_entity.type
_entity.pdbx_description
1 polymer ?
#
loop_
_entity_poly.entity_id
_entity_poly.type
_entity_poly.pdbx_seq_one_letter_code
_entity_poly.pdbx_strand_id
1 'polypeptide(L)' 'MSKKARLILVMVIIEAALAGIWWYLARYGMANPDRVTSDFQAIVGQTMGMAMGGLLGIGFILFFVAAKNDRKAAQGKTRP' A
#
# COMPACT_ATOMS: atom_id res chain seq x y z
N MET A 1 12.98 -11.52 -13.48
CA MET A 1 12.68 -11.03 -12.11
C MET A 1 12.17 -12.17 -11.25
N SER A 2 12.70 -12.30 -10.02
CA SER A 2 12.16 -13.26 -9.05
C SER A 2 10.71 -12.90 -8.72
N LYS A 3 9.85 -13.92 -8.51
CA LYS A 3 8.42 -13.74 -8.20
C LYS A 3 8.19 -12.76 -7.03
N LYS A 4 9.14 -12.71 -6.09
CA LYS A 4 9.20 -11.77 -4.97
C LYS A 4 9.28 -10.30 -5.39
N ALA A 5 10.20 -9.98 -6.31
CA ALA A 5 10.39 -8.61 -6.80
C ALA A 5 9.17 -8.13 -7.60
N ARG A 6 8.54 -9.03 -8.37
CA ARG A 6 7.31 -8.72 -9.10
C ARG A 6 6.13 -8.43 -8.15
N LEU A 7 5.98 -9.20 -7.07
CA LEU A 7 4.96 -8.97 -6.06
C LEU A 7 5.13 -7.62 -5.35
N ILE A 8 6.35 -7.30 -4.91
CA ILE A 8 6.64 -6.00 -4.25
C ILE A 8 6.40 -4.85 -5.22
N LEU A 9 6.85 -4.98 -6.48
CA LEU A 9 6.63 -3.97 -7.51
C LEU A 9 5.14 -3.71 -7.76
N VAL A 10 4.34 -4.76 -7.91
CA VAL A 10 2.88 -4.65 -8.12
C VAL A 10 2.22 -3.99 -6.90
N MET A 11 2.65 -4.35 -5.69
CA MET A 11 2.11 -3.77 -4.47
C MET A 11 2.42 -2.27 -4.37
N VAL A 12 3.65 -1.86 -4.71
CA VAL A 12 4.04 -0.44 -4.79
C VAL A 12 3.26 0.32 -5.87
N ILE A 13 2.99 -0.30 -7.03
CA ILE A 13 2.18 0.30 -8.09
C ILE A 13 0.73 0.52 -7.61
N ILE A 14 0.16 -0.46 -6.91
CA ILE A 14 -1.20 -0.38 -6.35
C ILE A 14 -1.27 0.73 -5.30
N GLU A 15 -0.29 0.81 -4.40
CA GLU A 15 -0.19 1.88 -3.39
C GLU A 15 -0.09 3.26 -4.03
N ALA A 16 0.74 3.42 -5.06
CA ALA A 16 0.87 4.68 -5.79
C ALA A 16 -0.43 5.07 -6.51
N ALA A 17 -1.14 4.09 -7.09
CA ALA A 17 -2.44 4.32 -7.72
C ALA A 17 -3.51 4.72 -6.69
N LEU A 18 -3.58 4.03 -5.55
CA LEU A 18 -4.50 4.36 -4.45
C LEU A 18 -4.19 5.75 -3.87
N ALA A 19 -2.92 6.08 -3.65
CA ALA A 19 -2.50 7.39 -3.19
C ALA A 19 -2.91 8.49 -4.16
N GLY A 20 -2.72 8.25 -5.48
CA GLY A 20 -3.14 9.17 -6.53
C GLY A 20 -4.66 9.36 -6.58
N ILE A 21 -5.43 8.27 -6.45
CA ILE A 21 -6.90 8.31 -6.39
C ILE A 21 -7.36 9.06 -5.14
N TRP A 22 -6.75 8.82 -3.97
CA TRP A 22 -7.07 9.57 -2.75
C TRP A 22 -6.78 11.06 -2.90
N TRP A 23 -5.61 11.43 -3.43
CA TRP A 23 -5.28 12.84 -3.70
C TRP A 23 -6.32 13.46 -4.62
N TYR A 24 -6.67 12.79 -5.72
CA TYR A 24 -7.66 13.27 -6.66
C TYR A 24 -9.03 13.49 -6.01
N LEU A 25 -9.52 12.51 -5.24
CA LEU A 25 -10.80 12.66 -4.52
C LEU A 25 -10.74 13.78 -3.48
N ALA A 26 -9.67 13.86 -2.69
CA ALA A 26 -9.50 14.93 -1.71
C ALA A 26 -9.48 16.31 -2.36
N ARG A 27 -8.80 16.45 -3.52
CA ARG A 27 -8.77 17.69 -4.31
C ARG A 27 -10.14 18.01 -4.91
N TYR A 28 -10.85 17.00 -5.41
CA TYR A 28 -12.18 17.16 -5.99
C TYR A 28 -13.21 17.62 -4.95
N GLY A 29 -13.17 17.06 -3.73
CA GLY A 29 -14.03 17.46 -2.62
C GLY A 29 -13.78 18.89 -2.14
N MET A 30 -12.51 19.33 -2.11
CA MET A 30 -12.18 20.72 -1.80
C MET A 30 -12.55 21.70 -2.92
N ALA A 31 -12.51 21.27 -4.18
CA ALA A 31 -12.77 22.13 -5.33
C ALA A 31 -14.27 22.27 -5.66
N ASN A 32 -15.10 21.32 -5.24
CA ASN A 32 -16.55 21.33 -5.51
C ASN A 32 -17.36 21.10 -4.22
N PRO A 33 -17.26 21.99 -3.22
CA PRO A 33 -17.92 21.81 -1.93
C PRO A 33 -19.45 21.68 -2.05
N ASP A 34 -20.07 22.31 -3.06
CA ASP A 34 -21.53 22.21 -3.31
C ASP A 34 -21.98 20.86 -3.91
N ARG A 35 -21.05 20.05 -4.42
CA ARG A 35 -21.35 18.76 -5.06
C ARG A 35 -20.97 17.54 -4.22
N VAL A 36 -20.38 17.76 -3.05
CA VAL A 36 -19.96 16.69 -2.14
C VAL A 36 -20.68 16.80 -0.81
N THR A 37 -20.99 15.66 -0.21
CA THR A 37 -21.54 15.61 1.14
C THR A 37 -20.53 16.16 2.14
N SER A 38 -21.00 16.78 3.23
CA SER A 38 -20.16 17.30 4.31
C SER A 38 -19.21 16.23 4.90
N ASP A 39 -19.60 14.97 4.84
CA ASP A 39 -18.80 13.83 5.32
C ASP A 39 -17.83 13.28 4.27
N PHE A 40 -17.81 13.80 3.04
CA PHE A 40 -17.02 13.26 1.94
C PHE A 40 -15.53 13.20 2.28
N GLN A 41 -14.98 14.25 2.88
CA GLN A 41 -13.56 14.28 3.26
C GLN A 41 -13.25 13.30 4.40
N ALA A 42 -14.18 13.12 5.34
CA ALA A 42 -14.05 12.16 6.44
C ALA A 42 -14.13 10.71 5.94
N ILE A 43 -15.09 10.39 5.07
CA ILE A 43 -15.24 9.06 4.46
C ILE A 43 -14.05 8.74 3.57
N VAL A 44 -13.64 9.67 2.69
CA VAL A 44 -12.47 9.48 1.81
C VAL A 44 -11.20 9.30 2.64
N GLY A 45 -11.02 10.06 3.72
CA GLY A 45 -9.92 9.91 4.66
C GLY A 45 -9.95 8.55 5.39
N GLN A 46 -11.11 8.13 5.89
CA GLN A 46 -11.27 6.86 6.60
C GLN A 46 -11.05 5.66 5.68
N THR A 47 -11.70 5.65 4.52
CA THR A 47 -11.60 4.56 3.54
C THR A 47 -10.18 4.45 2.98
N MET A 48 -9.58 5.56 2.58
CA MET A 48 -8.22 5.52 2.00
C MET A 48 -7.16 5.31 3.07
N GLY A 49 -7.32 5.86 4.28
CA GLY A 49 -6.45 5.57 5.41
C GLY A 49 -6.49 4.10 5.82
N MET A 50 -7.67 3.48 5.81
CA MET A 50 -7.82 2.04 6.09
C MET A 50 -7.26 1.18 4.95
N ALA A 51 -7.48 1.56 3.69
CA ALA A 51 -6.98 0.83 2.54
C ALA A 51 -5.45 0.91 2.41
N MET A 52 -4.87 2.11 2.46
CA MET A 52 -3.43 2.34 2.40
C MET A 52 -2.73 1.83 3.67
N GLY A 53 -3.31 2.03 4.85
CA GLY A 53 -2.78 1.48 6.11
C GLY A 53 -2.82 -0.05 6.16
N GLY A 54 -3.88 -0.67 5.62
CA GLY A 54 -4.01 -2.11 5.53
C GLY A 54 -3.04 -2.74 4.53
N LEU A 55 -2.92 -2.17 3.33
CA LEU A 55 -1.97 -2.63 2.31
C LEU A 55 -0.52 -2.42 2.78
N LEU A 56 -0.17 -1.25 3.34
CA LEU A 56 1.17 -1.02 3.91
C LEU A 56 1.44 -1.95 5.10
N GLY A 57 0.47 -2.17 5.99
CA GLY A 57 0.61 -3.07 7.12
C GLY A 57 0.91 -4.51 6.69
N ILE A 58 0.13 -5.03 5.74
CA ILE A 58 0.36 -6.36 5.15
C ILE A 58 1.69 -6.39 4.40
N GLY A 59 2.01 -5.33 3.66
CA GLY A 59 3.27 -5.17 2.93
C GLY A 59 4.49 -5.20 3.84
N PHE A 60 4.42 -4.54 4.99
CA PHE A 60 5.49 -4.50 5.99
C PHE A 60 5.68 -5.88 6.64
N ILE A 61 4.58 -6.57 6.97
CA ILE A 61 4.63 -7.95 7.50
C ILE A 61 5.25 -8.89 6.46
N LEU A 62 4.81 -8.83 5.21
CA LEU A 62 5.36 -9.65 4.13
C LEU A 62 6.83 -9.33 3.85
N PHE A 63 7.24 -8.05 3.94
CA PHE A 63 8.64 -7.64 3.82
C PHE A 63 9.48 -8.21 4.97
N PHE A 64 9.02 -8.13 6.21
CA PHE A 64 9.73 -8.66 7.37
C PHE A 64 9.83 -10.19 7.34
N VAL A 65 8.74 -10.87 6.96
CA VAL A 65 8.71 -12.32 6.75
C VAL A 65 9.65 -12.70 5.60
N ALA A 66 9.60 -12.00 4.47
CA ALA A 66 10.48 -12.24 3.32
C ALA A 66 11.95 -11.99 3.68
N ALA A 67 12.27 -10.94 4.43
CA ALA A 67 13.62 -10.65 4.91
C ALA A 67 14.13 -11.73 5.89
N LYS A 68 13.26 -12.23 6.80
CA LYS A 68 13.58 -13.38 7.66
C LYS A 68 13.81 -14.66 6.84
N ASN A 69 13.00 -14.88 5.80
CA ASN A 69 13.09 -16.06 4.96
C ASN A 69 14.30 -16.02 4.01
N ASP A 70 14.70 -14.84 3.52
CA ASP A 70 15.93 -14.64 2.76
C ASP A 70 17.17 -14.87 3.61
N ARG A 71 17.17 -14.42 4.88
CA ARG A 71 18.21 -14.79 5.86
C ARG A 71 18.31 -16.30 6.04
N LYS A 72 17.18 -17.00 6.15
CA LYS A 72 17.15 -18.47 6.27
C LYS A 72 17.61 -19.18 4.99
N ALA A 73 17.22 -18.68 3.82
CA ALA A 73 17.65 -19.23 2.52
C ALA A 73 19.16 -18.99 2.27
N ALA A 74 19.70 -17.85 2.71
CA ALA A 74 21.14 -17.57 2.67
C ALA A 74 21.93 -18.47 3.64
N GLN A 75 21.38 -18.78 4.83
CA GLN A 75 21.98 -19.71 5.80
C GLN A 75 21.89 -21.18 5.35
N GLY A 76 20.85 -21.57 4.62
CA GLY A 76 20.73 -22.91 4.04
C GLY A 76 21.73 -23.18 2.91
N LYS A 77 22.27 -22.13 2.29
CA LYS A 77 23.30 -22.23 1.25
C LYS A 77 24.74 -22.26 1.79
N THR A 78 24.92 -22.05 3.10
CA THR A 78 26.23 -22.01 3.78
C THR A 78 26.52 -23.24 4.65
N ARG A 79 25.67 -24.27 4.65
CA ARG A 79 25.99 -25.59 5.23
C ARG A 79 26.41 -26.54 4.10
N PRO A 80 27.73 -26.75 3.87
CA PRO A 80 28.21 -27.90 3.11
C PRO A 80 27.89 -29.22 3.82
#